data_AF-A0A1B9Y3I4-F1
#
_entry.id   AF-A0A1B9Y3I4-F1
#
_cell.length_a   1.000
_cell.length_b   1.000
_cell.length_c   1.000
_cell.angle_alpha   90.00
_cell.angle_beta   90.00
_cell.angle_gamma   90.00
#
_symmetry.space_group_name_H-M   'P 1'
#
loop_
_entity.id
_entity.type
_entity.pdbx_description
1 polymer ?
#
loop_
_entity_poly.entity_id
_entity_poly.type
_entity_poly.pdbx_seq_one_letter_code
_entity_poly.pdbx_strand_id
1 'polypeptide(L)'
;MVSVNLKGSKKFKESLPYGTIKMITAAFGYKSASTVGEMLGGKKNENPQVMQCAKDIKMAYDECGFEKKRKLILKTYKNGLIK
;
A
#
# COMPACT_ATOMS: atom_id res chain seq x y z
N MET A 1 15.08 16.29 15.11
CA MET A 1 14.83 15.14 14.19
C MET A 1 13.65 14.37 14.74
N VAL A 2 12.52 14.35 14.03
CA VAL A 2 11.34 13.58 14.47
C VAL A 2 11.63 12.12 14.15
N SER A 3 11.97 11.33 15.16
CA SER A 3 12.03 9.87 15.07
C SER A 3 10.61 9.35 14.85
N VAL A 4 10.18 9.29 13.60
CA VAL A 4 8.91 8.65 13.24
C VAL A 4 9.10 7.17 13.52
N ASN A 5 8.56 6.72 14.65
CA ASN A 5 8.51 5.32 15.03
C ASN A 5 7.50 4.63 14.10
N LEU A 6 7.94 4.37 12.87
CA LEU A 6 7.15 3.70 11.84
C LEU A 6 7.05 2.23 12.20
N LYS A 7 6.16 1.94 13.15
CA LYS A 7 5.88 0.57 13.56
C LYS A 7 4.89 -0.04 12.57
N GLY A 8 5.31 -1.09 11.87
CA GLY A 8 4.47 -1.95 11.08
C GLY A 8 3.30 -2.48 11.91
N SER A 9 2.15 -2.61 11.27
CA SER A 9 0.90 -3.02 11.91
C SER A 9 0.02 -3.71 10.88
N LYS A 10 -0.76 -4.70 11.30
CA LYS A 10 -1.73 -5.38 10.42
C LYS A 10 -2.64 -4.37 9.69
N LYS A 11 -3.17 -3.38 10.44
CA LYS A 11 -3.97 -2.28 9.88
C LYS A 11 -3.24 -1.45 8.82
N PHE A 12 -1.94 -1.24 8.98
CA PHE A 12 -1.13 -0.52 7.99
C PHE A 12 -1.02 -1.33 6.71
N LYS A 13 -0.65 -2.61 6.82
CA LYS A 13 -0.58 -3.55 5.69
C LYS A 13 -1.90 -3.63 4.92
N GLU A 14 -3.02 -3.72 5.62
CA GLU A 14 -4.36 -3.81 5.00
C GLU A 14 -4.82 -2.51 4.34
N SER A 15 -4.33 -1.37 4.83
CA SER A 15 -4.64 -0.06 4.23
C SER A 15 -3.81 0.25 2.98
N LEU A 16 -2.82 -0.57 2.65
CA LEU A 16 -2.00 -0.35 1.47
C LEU A 16 -2.77 -0.75 0.21
N PRO A 17 -2.61 0.00 -0.89
CA PRO A 17 -3.22 -0.37 -2.14
C PRO A 17 -2.75 -1.76 -2.60
N TYR A 18 -3.63 -2.48 -3.28
CA TYR A 18 -3.34 -3.82 -3.76
C TYR A 18 -2.10 -3.82 -4.65
N GLY A 19 -1.19 -4.77 -4.44
CA GLY A 19 0.06 -4.86 -5.19
C GLY A 19 1.22 -4.03 -4.63
N THR A 20 1.00 -3.13 -3.66
CA THR A 20 2.07 -2.32 -3.03
C THR A 20 3.20 -3.20 -2.47
N ILE A 21 2.84 -4.28 -1.78
CA ILE A 21 3.82 -5.23 -1.24
C ILE A 21 4.69 -5.83 -2.36
N LYS A 22 4.09 -6.21 -3.50
CA LYS A 22 4.83 -6.75 -4.64
C LYS A 22 5.76 -5.71 -5.28
N MET A 23 5.29 -4.46 -5.42
CA MET A 23 6.10 -3.35 -5.97
C MET A 23 7.33 -3.08 -5.10
N ILE A 24 7.13 -2.98 -3.78
CA ILE A 24 8.23 -2.81 -2.83
C ILE A 24 9.17 -4.01 -2.85
N THR A 25 8.63 -5.23 -2.93
CA THR A 25 9.45 -6.45 -3.02
C THR A 25 10.38 -6.41 -4.23
N ALA A 26 9.85 -6.03 -5.40
CA ALA A 26 10.64 -5.90 -6.63
C ALA A 26 11.67 -4.77 -6.54
N ALA A 27 11.26 -3.59 -6.04
CA ALA A 27 12.13 -2.42 -5.94
C ALA A 27 13.32 -2.63 -4.98
N PHE A 28 13.10 -3.35 -3.88
CA PHE A 28 14.14 -3.64 -2.88
C PHE A 28 14.84 -4.99 -3.12
N GLY A 29 14.53 -5.70 -4.21
CA GLY A 29 15.16 -6.97 -4.56
C GLY A 29 14.89 -8.12 -3.57
N TYR A 30 13.80 -8.03 -2.79
CA TYR A 30 13.43 -9.11 -1.88
C TYR A 30 12.94 -10.33 -2.67
N LYS A 31 13.38 -11.53 -2.28
CA LYS A 31 12.95 -12.78 -2.93
C LYS A 31 11.45 -13.08 -2.73
N SER A 32 10.86 -12.57 -1.65
CA SER A 32 9.51 -12.94 -1.24
C SER A 32 8.69 -11.74 -0.80
N ALA A 33 7.53 -11.57 -1.41
CA ALA A 33 6.53 -10.58 -0.99
C ALA A 33 5.97 -10.86 0.41
N SER A 34 6.05 -12.12 0.86
CA SER A 34 5.70 -12.48 2.23
C SER A 34 6.61 -11.76 3.24
N THR A 35 7.92 -11.67 2.96
CA THR A 35 8.90 -11.00 3.84
C THR A 35 8.57 -9.53 4.01
N VAL A 36 8.30 -8.83 2.91
CA VAL A 36 7.86 -7.43 2.95
C VAL A 36 6.51 -7.31 3.68
N GLY A 37 5.58 -8.23 3.43
CA GLY A 37 4.29 -8.27 4.13
C GLY A 37 4.40 -8.52 5.64
N GLU A 38 5.41 -9.25 6.10
CA GLU A 38 5.70 -9.47 7.52
C GLU A 38 6.35 -8.24 8.17
N MET A 39 7.26 -7.57 7.47
CA MET A 39 7.85 -6.30 7.89
C MET A 39 6.77 -5.23 8.05
N LEU A 40 5.93 -5.06 7.02
CA LEU A 40 4.83 -4.10 7.02
C LEU A 40 3.74 -4.44 8.06
N GLY A 41 3.59 -5.73 8.39
CA GLY A 41 2.66 -6.23 9.38
C GLY A 41 3.17 -6.17 10.83
N GLY A 42 4.40 -5.70 11.08
CA GLY A 42 4.99 -5.62 12.42
C GLY A 42 5.37 -6.97 13.02
N LYS A 43 5.56 -8.01 12.20
CA LYS A 43 5.92 -9.36 12.65
C LYS A 43 7.42 -9.66 12.60
N LYS A 44 8.17 -8.96 11.75
CA LYS A 44 9.58 -9.29 11.45
C LYS A 44 10.37 -8.00 11.22
N ASN A 45 11.65 -8.03 11.63
CA ASN A 45 12.65 -6.96 11.60
C ASN A 45 12.29 -5.78 10.68
N GLU A 46 11.79 -4.70 11.28
CA GLU A 46 11.17 -3.59 10.58
C GLU A 46 12.25 -2.78 9.84
N ASN A 47 12.19 -2.74 8.51
CA ASN A 47 13.08 -1.90 7.73
C ASN A 47 12.45 -0.49 7.57
N PRO A 48 13.05 0.57 8.13
CA PRO A 48 12.49 1.93 8.06
C PRO A 48 12.35 2.45 6.63
N GLN A 49 13.22 2.05 5.69
CA GLN A 49 13.11 2.46 4.29
C GLN A 49 11.90 1.80 3.59
N VAL A 50 11.66 0.53 3.89
CA VAL A 50 10.49 -0.22 3.37
C VAL A 50 9.19 0.36 3.93
N MET A 51 9.18 0.71 5.21
CA MET A 51 8.07 1.40 5.87
C MET A 51 7.77 2.76 5.22
N GLN A 52 8.81 3.58 5.01
CA GLN A 52 8.65 4.90 4.42
C GLN A 52 8.14 4.79 2.98
N CYS A 53 8.71 3.90 2.16
CA CYS A 53 8.26 3.67 0.79
C CYS A 53 6.78 3.25 0.73
N ALA A 54 6.34 2.33 1.61
CA ALA A 54 4.94 1.95 1.70
C ALA A 54 4.02 3.12 2.06
N LYS A 55 4.48 4.02 2.93
CA LYS A 55 3.73 5.21 3.35
C LYS A 55 3.61 6.22 2.21
N ASP A 56 4.69 6.46 1.47
CA ASP A 56 4.69 7.39 0.34
C ASP A 56 3.78 6.88 -0.78
N ILE A 57 3.80 5.57 -1.08
CA ILE A 57 2.87 4.96 -2.03
C ILE A 57 1.42 5.12 -1.57
N LYS A 58 1.15 4.92 -0.28
CA LYS A 58 -0.19 5.12 0.27
C LYS A 58 -0.66 6.57 0.13
N MET A 59 0.19 7.54 0.45
CA MET A 59 -0.12 8.96 0.30
C MET A 59 -0.40 9.31 -1.16
N ALA A 60 0.48 8.91 -2.08
CA ALA A 60 0.28 9.14 -3.51
C ALA A 60 -1.02 8.51 -4.04
N TYR A 61 -1.39 7.33 -3.55
CA TYR A 61 -2.64 6.66 -3.93
C TYR A 61 -3.89 7.37 -3.40
N ASP A 62 -3.83 7.87 -2.16
CA ASP A 62 -4.90 8.65 -1.54
C ASP A 62 -5.10 9.99 -2.27
N GLU A 63 -4.00 10.71 -2.54
CA GLU A 63 -3.98 11.97 -3.28
C GLU A 63 -4.48 11.84 -4.71
N CYS A 64 -4.16 10.73 -5.39
CA CYS A 64 -4.65 10.46 -6.74
C CYS A 64 -6.19 10.29 -6.80
N GLY A 65 -6.83 10.08 -5.64
CA GLY A 65 -8.27 9.86 -5.53
C GLY A 65 -8.71 8.61 -6.25
N PHE A 66 -7.81 7.65 -6.45
CA PHE A 66 -8.05 6.45 -7.25
C PHE A 66 -9.23 5.65 -6.71
N GLU A 67 -9.38 5.54 -5.39
CA GLU A 67 -10.49 4.79 -4.80
C GLU A 67 -11.86 5.45 -5.07
N LYS A 68 -11.91 6.79 -5.06
CA LYS A 68 -13.10 7.57 -5.44
C LYS A 68 -13.42 7.37 -6.92
N LYS A 69 -12.42 7.49 -7.79
CA LYS A 69 -12.56 7.25 -9.25
C LYS A 69 -13.00 5.82 -9.55
N ARG A 70 -12.41 4.83 -8.88
CA ARG A 70 -12.76 3.40 -9.02
C ARG A 70 -14.22 3.16 -8.63
N LYS A 71 -14.68 3.69 -7.49
CA LYS A 71 -16.08 3.57 -7.06
C LYS A 71 -17.03 4.24 -8.07
N LEU A 72 -16.65 5.40 -8.60
CA LEU A 72 -17.45 6.09 -9.63
C LEU A 72 -17.56 5.26 -10.91
N ILE A 73 -16.45 4.75 -11.44
CA ILE A 73 -16.42 3.89 -12.64
C ILE A 73 -17.28 2.65 -12.42
N LEU A 74 -17.09 1.93 -11.31
CA LEU A 74 -17.88 0.75 -11.00
C LEU A 74 -19.38 1.06 -10.91
N LYS A 75 -19.75 2.22 -10.33
CA LYS A 75 -21.13 2.68 -10.29
C LYS A 75 -21.66 2.97 -11.70
N THR A 76 -20.88 3.65 -12.55
CA THR A 76 -21.27 3.96 -13.94
C THR A 76 -21.55 2.69 -14.76
N TYR A 77 -20.65 1.69 -14.69
CA TYR A 77 -20.84 0.42 -15.39
C TYR A 77 -21.97 -0.42 -14.77
N LYS A 78 -22.12 -0.44 -13.44
CA LYS A 78 -23.24 -1.12 -12.77
C LYS A 78 -24.60 -0.52 -13.12
N ASN A 79 -24.67 0.80 -13.30
CA ASN A 79 -25.90 1.49 -13.69
C ASN A 79 -26.21 1.42 -15.19
N GLY A 80 -25.39 0.73 -16.00
CA GLY A 80 -25.66 0.53 -17.43
C GLY A 80 -25.73 1.83 -18.24
N LEU A 81 -25.08 2.91 -17.79
CA LEU A 81 -25.07 4.22 -18.49
C LEU A 81 -24.11 4.26 -19.69
N ILE A 82 -23.66 3.09 -20.16
CA ILE A 82 -22.91 2.95 -21.40
C ILE A 82 -23.90 2.37 -22.39
N LYS A 83 -24.58 3.27 -23.09
CA LYS A 83 -25.31 2.98 -24.33
C LYS A 83 -24.36 3.13 -25.50
#